data_AF-A0A194QB24-F1
#
_entry.id   AF-A0A194QB24-F1
#
_cell.length_a   1.000
_cell.length_b   1.000
_cell.length_c   1.000
_cell.angle_alpha   90.00
_cell.angle_beta   90.00
_cell.angle_gamma   90.00
#
_symmetry.space_group_name_H-M   'P 1'
#
loop_
_entity.id
_entity.type
_entity.pdbx_description
1 polymer ?
#
loop_
_entity_poly.entity_id
_entity_poly.type
_entity_poly.pdbx_seq_one_letter_code
_entity_poly.pdbx_strand_id
1 'polypeptide(L)'
;MLKQRPIILTNCRVIPKKTKSNLISTLRSSTDHGQSTGSNSSVVEDTEGDVGQIGKHISKGSVTINRDEYLHSHRELTHDYQQLKMKNNLLHRRFADYYKKRKLEHVLKPLENSADLEEKYQQKLFTYAELKDKEEKEIHDIKSKIQAVENQFKHNLENAEQKCDELIQLERSTGAGLIYSKTGKPMGDKTIERFLTLQRHKAEQAAQLCLRYIRVRNAVAELEGVIRKLETLGPGLHVAHFEQMYIDKQNYMNKIEEREDELIKNRTKCTEHNQILAHIREKMHHTDEVIDFTEGDLGDADLEFLKARERLGHAKGERDKLRWSLESERMKAGLLTRRDLLRDFQDATDEVVNLKERKSQLMNQITKIRHKLRESRRQYQFQPIADEELDNLS
;
A
#
# COMPACT_ATOMS: atom_id res chain seq x y z
N MET A 1 -50.96 -8.17 -44.43
CA MET A 1 -50.71 -8.83 -45.72
C MET A 1 -49.37 -9.55 -45.69
N LEU A 2 -49.46 -10.89 -45.81
CA LEU A 2 -48.46 -11.88 -46.24
C LEU A 2 -47.03 -11.81 -45.66
N LYS A 3 -46.87 -12.49 -44.51
CA LYS A 3 -45.59 -13.06 -44.04
C LYS A 3 -45.11 -14.13 -45.04
N GLN A 4 -43.98 -13.91 -45.72
CA GLN A 4 -43.29 -14.96 -46.46
C GLN A 4 -42.35 -15.71 -45.50
N ARG A 5 -42.64 -17.01 -45.33
CA ARG A 5 -41.79 -17.97 -44.60
C ARG A 5 -40.59 -18.36 -45.47
N PRO A 6 -39.40 -18.57 -44.92
CA PRO A 6 -38.28 -19.12 -45.67
C PRO A 6 -38.54 -20.59 -46.01
N ILE A 7 -38.36 -20.93 -47.29
CA ILE A 7 -38.45 -22.30 -47.81
C ILE A 7 -37.15 -23.02 -47.44
N ILE A 8 -37.27 -24.00 -46.56
CA ILE A 8 -36.20 -24.94 -46.21
C ILE A 8 -36.05 -25.91 -47.40
N LEU A 9 -34.95 -25.80 -48.15
CA LEU A 9 -34.58 -26.81 -49.14
C LEU A 9 -33.85 -27.95 -48.42
N THR A 10 -34.61 -28.92 -47.93
CA THR A 10 -34.13 -30.26 -47.63
C THR A 10 -33.88 -30.99 -48.95
N ASN A 11 -32.62 -31.13 -49.36
CA ASN A 11 -32.19 -32.16 -50.31
C ASN A 11 -30.66 -32.34 -50.24
N CYS A 12 -30.16 -32.84 -49.11
CA CYS A 12 -28.87 -33.51 -49.06
C CYS A 12 -29.12 -35.01 -49.15
N ARG A 13 -28.96 -35.57 -50.34
CA ARG A 13 -28.94 -37.02 -50.54
C ARG A 13 -27.60 -37.52 -50.00
N VAL A 14 -27.65 -38.09 -48.79
CA VAL A 14 -26.52 -38.76 -48.14
C VAL A 14 -26.09 -39.92 -49.03
N ILE A 15 -24.87 -39.86 -49.56
CA ILE A 15 -24.21 -40.99 -50.21
C ILE A 15 -23.54 -41.82 -49.10
N PRO A 16 -23.81 -43.13 -48.98
CA PRO A 16 -23.19 -43.95 -47.96
C PRO A 16 -21.69 -44.10 -48.24
N LYS A 17 -20.85 -43.64 -47.31
CA LYS A 17 -19.41 -43.93 -47.29
C LYS A 17 -19.24 -45.43 -47.05
N LYS A 18 -18.90 -46.19 -48.09
CA LYS A 18 -18.31 -47.52 -47.90
C LYS A 18 -16.94 -47.36 -47.25
N THR A 19 -16.82 -47.95 -46.07
CA THR A 19 -15.63 -48.25 -45.28
C THR A 19 -14.31 -48.28 -46.08
N LYS A 20 -13.46 -47.28 -45.83
CA LYS A 20 -12.00 -47.39 -45.98
C LYS A 20 -11.39 -47.26 -44.59
N SER A 21 -11.42 -48.34 -43.82
CA SER A 21 -10.47 -48.55 -42.74
C SER A 21 -9.41 -49.54 -43.23
N ASN A 22 -8.17 -49.25 -42.86
CA ASN A 22 -6.91 -49.94 -43.17
C ASN A 22 -6.14 -49.39 -44.36
N LEU A 23 -4.84 -49.14 -44.07
CA LEU A 23 -3.73 -48.74 -44.93
C LEU A 23 -3.40 -47.24 -44.99
N ILE A 24 -3.08 -46.64 -43.83
CA ILE A 24 -1.97 -45.67 -43.76
C ILE A 24 -1.22 -45.88 -42.45
N SER A 25 -0.19 -46.72 -42.48
CA SER A 25 0.88 -46.73 -41.46
C SER A 25 2.18 -47.24 -42.08
N THR A 26 2.69 -46.58 -43.13
CA THR A 26 4.12 -46.69 -43.42
C THR A 26 4.58 -45.54 -44.33
N LEU A 27 5.73 -44.98 -43.95
CA LEU A 27 6.67 -44.18 -44.74
C LEU A 27 6.43 -42.66 -44.81
N ARG A 28 6.95 -42.00 -43.77
CA ARG A 28 7.81 -40.81 -43.91
C ARG A 28 9.01 -41.16 -44.82
N SER A 29 9.26 -40.35 -45.84
CA SER A 29 10.55 -39.64 -46.04
C SER A 29 10.61 -38.96 -47.42
N SER A 30 10.79 -37.65 -47.39
CA SER A 30 11.64 -36.89 -48.33
C SER A 30 11.13 -36.68 -49.76
N THR A 31 10.44 -35.56 -49.98
CA THR A 31 10.46 -34.83 -51.25
C THR A 31 11.37 -33.63 -51.08
N ASP A 32 12.42 -33.55 -51.88
CA ASP A 32 13.15 -32.33 -52.16
C ASP A 32 13.11 -32.05 -53.67
N HIS A 33 13.05 -30.76 -54.00
CA HIS A 33 13.17 -30.02 -55.28
C HIS A 33 13.00 -30.74 -56.64
N GLY A 34 12.42 -30.15 -57.69
CA GLY A 34 12.08 -28.77 -57.98
C GLY A 34 11.73 -28.65 -59.47
N GLN A 35 11.08 -27.54 -59.78
CA GLN A 35 10.73 -26.92 -61.07
C GLN A 35 11.52 -27.31 -62.34
N SER A 36 10.83 -27.29 -63.50
CA SER A 36 11.12 -26.40 -64.65
C SER A 36 10.63 -27.02 -65.98
N THR A 37 9.51 -26.53 -66.52
CA THR A 37 9.34 -25.81 -67.82
C THR A 37 9.67 -26.55 -69.12
N GLY A 38 8.75 -26.43 -70.09
CA GLY A 38 9.13 -26.09 -71.47
C GLY A 38 8.85 -27.13 -72.57
N SER A 39 7.75 -26.89 -73.28
CA SER A 39 7.65 -26.82 -74.76
C SER A 39 7.92 -28.03 -75.68
N ASN A 40 6.92 -28.24 -76.56
CA ASN A 40 6.98 -28.56 -77.99
C ASN A 40 7.26 -29.99 -78.53
N SER A 41 6.21 -30.53 -79.19
CA SER A 41 6.16 -30.97 -80.60
C SER A 41 6.90 -32.23 -81.09
N SER A 42 6.26 -32.90 -82.07
CA SER A 42 6.68 -34.03 -82.95
C SER A 42 6.66 -35.42 -82.29
N VAL A 43 5.79 -36.36 -82.68
CA VAL A 43 5.61 -37.12 -83.94
C VAL A 43 6.82 -37.99 -84.29
N VAL A 44 6.55 -39.30 -84.46
CA VAL A 44 7.20 -40.36 -85.28
C VAL A 44 7.37 -41.69 -84.50
N GLU A 45 6.53 -42.63 -84.91
CA GLU A 45 6.71 -44.08 -85.20
C GLU A 45 7.72 -44.96 -84.42
N ASP A 46 7.14 -46.06 -83.92
CA ASP A 46 7.49 -47.48 -84.07
C ASP A 46 8.95 -47.96 -83.96
N THR A 47 9.18 -48.85 -82.98
CA THR A 47 9.90 -50.11 -83.20
C THR A 47 9.52 -51.15 -82.14
N GLU A 48 9.16 -52.35 -82.62
CA GLU A 48 8.95 -53.59 -81.88
C GLU A 48 10.27 -54.22 -81.38
N GLY A 49 10.18 -55.15 -80.41
CA GLY A 49 11.27 -56.05 -79.99
C GLY A 49 11.36 -56.18 -78.47
N ASP A 50 10.61 -57.06 -77.82
CA ASP A 50 10.82 -58.51 -77.62
C ASP A 50 11.64 -58.88 -76.36
N VAL A 51 10.88 -59.45 -75.40
CA VAL A 51 11.15 -60.54 -74.44
C VAL A 51 12.34 -60.50 -73.48
N GLY A 52 12.00 -60.62 -72.19
CA GLY A 52 12.93 -60.93 -71.10
C GLY A 52 12.22 -61.17 -69.76
N GLN A 53 11.41 -62.23 -69.70
CA GLN A 53 10.59 -62.63 -68.55
C GLN A 53 11.42 -63.41 -67.50
N ILE A 54 11.51 -62.91 -66.25
CA ILE A 54 11.76 -63.65 -64.98
C ILE A 54 11.32 -62.67 -63.87
N GLY A 55 10.48 -62.93 -62.87
CA GLY A 55 9.81 -64.12 -62.37
C GLY A 55 9.27 -63.81 -60.95
N LYS A 56 8.27 -64.58 -60.52
CA LYS A 56 7.78 -64.82 -59.13
C LYS A 56 6.83 -63.81 -58.46
N HIS A 57 5.54 -64.13 -58.60
CA HIS A 57 4.60 -64.40 -57.50
C HIS A 57 4.67 -63.49 -56.26
N ILE A 58 4.02 -62.34 -56.36
CA ILE A 58 3.29 -61.75 -55.23
C ILE A 58 1.82 -61.90 -55.60
N SER A 59 1.08 -62.62 -54.76
CA SER A 59 -0.38 -62.69 -54.80
C SER A 59 -0.95 -61.29 -54.58
N LYS A 60 -1.01 -60.50 -55.65
CA LYS A 60 -1.87 -59.33 -55.74
C LYS A 60 -3.28 -59.86 -55.57
N GLY A 61 -3.88 -59.64 -54.40
CA GLY A 61 -5.33 -59.67 -54.30
C GLY A 61 -5.83 -58.72 -55.37
N SER A 62 -6.34 -59.29 -56.46
CA SER A 62 -6.86 -58.55 -57.60
C SER A 62 -8.08 -57.81 -57.09
N VAL A 63 -7.88 -56.55 -56.68
CA VAL A 63 -8.97 -55.59 -56.68
C VAL A 63 -9.37 -55.51 -58.15
N THR A 64 -10.39 -56.27 -58.52
CA THR A 64 -11.04 -56.22 -59.83
C THR A 64 -11.76 -54.88 -59.91
N ILE A 65 -10.98 -53.81 -60.07
CA ILE A 65 -11.51 -52.53 -60.49
C ILE A 65 -11.89 -52.77 -61.95
N ASN A 66 -13.17 -52.99 -62.21
CA ASN A 66 -13.69 -53.07 -63.57
C ASN A 66 -13.27 -51.79 -64.28
N ARG A 67 -12.28 -51.91 -65.17
CA ARG A 67 -11.71 -50.77 -65.87
C ARG A 67 -12.79 -50.03 -66.64
N ASP A 68 -13.75 -50.76 -67.20
CA ASP A 68 -14.85 -50.19 -67.98
C ASP A 68 -15.88 -49.48 -67.10
N GLU A 69 -16.22 -50.02 -65.92
CA GLU A 69 -17.13 -49.37 -64.97
C GLU A 69 -16.49 -48.11 -64.36
N TYR A 70 -15.20 -48.18 -64.05
CA TYR A 70 -14.44 -47.01 -63.61
C TYR A 70 -14.33 -45.96 -64.72
N LEU A 71 -14.03 -46.37 -65.97
CA LEU A 71 -14.00 -45.45 -67.12
C LEU A 71 -15.37 -44.85 -67.42
N HIS A 72 -16.46 -45.62 -67.25
CA HIS A 72 -17.81 -45.14 -67.42
C HIS A 72 -18.17 -44.11 -66.36
N SER A 73 -17.95 -44.43 -65.07
CA SER A 73 -18.14 -43.48 -63.97
C SER A 73 -17.27 -42.23 -64.12
N HIS A 74 -16.04 -42.37 -64.62
CA HIS A 74 -15.17 -41.23 -64.93
C HIS A 74 -15.74 -40.39 -66.07
N ARG A 75 -16.26 -40.99 -67.14
CA ARG A 75 -16.90 -40.27 -68.25
C ARG A 75 -18.15 -39.52 -67.78
N GLU A 76 -19.00 -40.17 -66.98
CA GLU A 76 -20.18 -39.54 -66.39
C GLU A 76 -19.79 -38.39 -65.46
N LEU A 77 -18.87 -38.59 -64.52
CA LEU A 77 -18.39 -37.54 -63.64
C LEU A 77 -17.71 -36.40 -64.41
N THR A 78 -17.00 -36.70 -65.50
CA THR A 78 -16.41 -35.68 -66.37
C THR A 78 -17.49 -34.89 -67.09
N HIS A 79 -18.54 -35.55 -67.57
CA HIS A 79 -19.67 -34.90 -68.21
C HIS A 79 -20.43 -34.01 -67.22
N ASP A 80 -20.71 -34.50 -66.01
CA ASP A 80 -21.35 -33.74 -64.94
C ASP A 80 -20.49 -32.56 -64.51
N TYR A 81 -19.17 -32.76 -64.38
CA TYR A 81 -18.22 -31.69 -64.09
C TYR A 81 -18.25 -30.61 -65.18
N GLN A 82 -18.28 -31.00 -66.47
CA GLN A 82 -18.41 -30.06 -67.58
C GLN A 82 -19.74 -29.32 -67.55
N GLN A 83 -20.86 -30.00 -67.28
CA GLN A 83 -22.18 -29.38 -67.15
C GLN A 83 -22.22 -28.39 -65.97
N LEU A 84 -21.69 -28.77 -64.81
CA LEU A 84 -21.61 -27.89 -63.64
C LEU A 84 -20.71 -26.70 -63.93
N LYS A 85 -19.56 -26.90 -64.56
CA LYS A 85 -18.65 -25.83 -64.97
C LYS A 85 -19.34 -24.85 -65.91
N MET A 86 -20.12 -25.33 -66.89
CA MET A 86 -20.90 -24.48 -67.78
C MET A 86 -21.97 -23.67 -67.04
N LYS A 87 -22.74 -24.31 -66.16
CA LYS A 87 -23.76 -23.63 -65.34
C LYS A 87 -23.13 -22.60 -64.40
N ASN A 88 -22.05 -22.96 -63.74
CA ASN A 88 -21.30 -22.10 -62.83
C ASN A 88 -20.72 -20.88 -63.57
N ASN A 89 -20.12 -21.07 -64.74
CA ASN A 89 -19.67 -19.96 -65.61
C ASN A 89 -20.81 -19.04 -66.03
N LEU A 90 -21.97 -19.59 -66.39
CA LEU A 90 -23.15 -18.80 -66.73
C LEU A 90 -23.64 -17.96 -65.54
N LEU A 91 -23.68 -18.54 -64.34
CA LEU A 91 -24.02 -17.84 -63.11
C LEU A 91 -23.01 -16.75 -62.79
N HIS A 92 -21.70 -17.02 -62.90
CA HIS A 92 -20.66 -16.01 -62.70
C HIS A 92 -20.79 -14.84 -63.67
N ARG A 93 -21.10 -15.09 -64.96
CA ARG A 93 -21.39 -14.02 -65.93
C ARG A 93 -22.63 -13.21 -65.51
N ARG A 94 -23.71 -13.89 -65.13
CA ARG A 94 -24.96 -13.22 -64.71
C ARG A 94 -24.76 -12.40 -63.44
N PHE A 95 -23.96 -12.87 -62.48
CA PHE A 95 -23.58 -12.13 -61.29
C PHE A 95 -22.69 -10.94 -61.62
N ALA A 96 -21.70 -11.11 -62.50
CA ALA A 96 -20.85 -10.01 -62.95
C ALA A 96 -21.68 -8.88 -63.58
N ASP A 97 -22.65 -9.22 -64.44
CA ASP A 97 -23.56 -8.24 -65.05
C ASP A 97 -24.46 -7.57 -64.01
N TYR A 98 -24.95 -8.34 -63.03
CA TYR A 98 -25.78 -7.83 -61.94
C TYR A 98 -25.03 -6.82 -61.06
N TYR A 99 -23.79 -7.13 -60.67
CA TYR A 99 -22.97 -6.25 -59.84
C TYR A 99 -22.50 -5.00 -60.59
N LYS A 100 -22.18 -5.12 -61.88
CA LYS A 100 -21.87 -3.97 -62.75
C LYS A 100 -23.07 -3.01 -62.89
N LYS A 101 -24.28 -3.54 -63.13
CA LYS A 101 -25.50 -2.71 -63.27
C LYS A 101 -25.84 -1.91 -62.01
N ARG A 102 -25.54 -2.45 -60.81
CA ARG A 102 -25.80 -1.77 -59.52
C ARG A 102 -24.56 -1.03 -58.96
N LYS A 103 -23.48 -0.89 -59.73
CA LYS A 103 -22.21 -0.23 -59.32
C LYS A 103 -21.54 -0.83 -58.06
N LEU A 104 -21.68 -2.14 -57.82
CA LEU A 104 -21.00 -2.87 -56.73
C LEU A 104 -19.69 -3.50 -57.21
N GLU A 105 -18.80 -2.73 -57.82
CA GLU A 105 -17.53 -3.24 -58.36
C GLU A 105 -16.56 -3.73 -57.28
N HIS A 106 -16.76 -3.33 -56.01
CA HIS A 106 -15.98 -3.80 -54.87
C HIS A 106 -16.18 -5.31 -54.58
N VAL A 107 -17.31 -5.91 -54.98
CA VAL A 107 -17.60 -7.35 -54.77
C VAL A 107 -16.86 -8.23 -55.80
N LEU A 108 -16.46 -7.65 -56.93
CA LEU A 108 -15.70 -8.32 -57.99
C LEU A 108 -14.18 -8.26 -57.77
N LYS A 109 -13.72 -7.45 -56.81
CA LYS A 109 -12.31 -7.46 -56.41
C LYS A 109 -12.03 -8.79 -55.70
N PRO A 110 -10.94 -9.51 -56.06
CA PRO A 110 -10.49 -10.66 -55.30
C PRO A 110 -10.41 -10.26 -53.83
N LEU A 111 -11.12 -10.97 -52.97
CA LEU A 111 -11.12 -10.70 -51.53
C LEU A 111 -9.65 -10.83 -51.07
N GLU A 112 -9.05 -9.74 -50.60
CA GLU A 112 -7.71 -9.80 -50.03
C GLU A 112 -7.71 -10.87 -48.92
N ASN A 113 -6.73 -11.78 -48.96
CA ASN A 113 -6.61 -12.97 -48.10
C ASN A 113 -7.70 -14.05 -48.28
N SER A 114 -8.28 -14.19 -49.48
CA SER A 114 -9.24 -15.28 -49.78
C SER A 114 -8.66 -16.67 -49.52
N ALA A 115 -7.37 -16.89 -49.79
CA ALA A 115 -6.68 -18.15 -49.51
C ALA A 115 -6.59 -18.41 -47.99
N ASP A 116 -6.24 -17.40 -47.19
CA ASP A 116 -6.15 -17.53 -45.73
C ASP A 116 -7.53 -17.76 -45.09
N LEU A 117 -8.60 -17.17 -45.66
CA LEU A 117 -9.97 -17.41 -45.21
C LEU A 117 -10.42 -18.84 -45.52
N GLU A 118 -10.04 -19.35 -46.69
CA GLU A 118 -10.28 -20.73 -47.08
C GLU A 118 -9.50 -21.71 -46.21
N GLU A 119 -8.23 -21.43 -45.91
CA GLU A 119 -7.40 -22.23 -45.00
C GLU A 119 -7.98 -22.24 -43.58
N LYS A 120 -8.40 -21.08 -43.06
CA LYS A 120 -9.09 -21.00 -41.76
C LYS A 120 -10.41 -21.76 -41.76
N TYR A 121 -11.15 -21.74 -42.86
CA TYR A 121 -12.39 -22.51 -42.99
C TYR A 121 -12.11 -24.01 -43.02
N GLN A 122 -11.10 -24.45 -43.79
CA GLN A 122 -10.66 -25.84 -43.83
C GLN A 122 -10.18 -26.30 -42.44
N GLN A 123 -9.38 -25.50 -41.74
CA GLN A 123 -8.93 -25.80 -40.38
C GLN A 123 -10.11 -25.93 -39.42
N LYS A 124 -11.12 -25.06 -39.50
CA LYS A 124 -12.37 -25.21 -38.74
C LYS A 124 -13.10 -26.51 -39.10
N LEU A 125 -13.16 -26.87 -40.38
CA LEU A 125 -13.79 -28.11 -40.83
C LEU A 125 -13.07 -29.35 -40.28
N PHE A 126 -11.73 -29.33 -40.25
CA PHE A 126 -10.92 -30.37 -39.64
C PHE A 126 -11.16 -30.48 -38.13
N THR A 127 -11.14 -29.36 -37.40
CA THR A 127 -11.44 -29.37 -35.96
C THR A 127 -12.86 -29.88 -35.68
N TYR A 128 -13.83 -29.55 -36.53
CA TYR A 128 -15.19 -30.06 -36.42
C TYR A 128 -15.26 -31.57 -36.69
N ALA A 129 -14.55 -32.06 -37.71
CA ALA A 129 -14.46 -33.48 -38.00
C ALA A 129 -13.82 -34.25 -36.84
N GLU A 130 -12.73 -33.73 -36.26
CA GLU A 130 -12.12 -34.32 -35.07
C GLU A 130 -13.05 -34.33 -33.86
N LEU A 131 -13.82 -33.25 -33.64
CA LEU A 131 -14.83 -33.21 -32.59
C LEU A 131 -15.94 -34.22 -32.82
N LYS A 132 -16.37 -34.40 -34.07
CA LYS A 132 -17.38 -35.40 -34.43
C LYS A 132 -16.87 -36.82 -34.21
N ASP A 133 -15.64 -37.11 -34.61
CA ASP A 133 -15.03 -38.43 -34.38
C ASP A 133 -14.86 -38.71 -32.87
N LYS A 134 -14.54 -37.69 -32.06
CA LYS A 134 -14.48 -37.82 -30.60
C LYS A 134 -15.86 -38.09 -29.99
N GLU A 135 -16.87 -37.33 -30.39
CA GLU A 135 -18.26 -37.52 -29.97
C GLU A 135 -18.75 -38.94 -30.32
N GLU A 136 -18.49 -39.42 -31.54
CA GLU A 136 -18.88 -40.76 -31.97
C GLU A 136 -18.20 -41.86 -31.14
N LYS A 137 -16.90 -41.70 -30.83
CA LYS A 137 -16.16 -42.63 -29.95
C LYS A 137 -16.71 -42.62 -28.53
N GLU A 138 -16.94 -41.44 -27.95
CA GLU A 138 -17.51 -41.31 -26.60
C GLU A 138 -18.91 -41.93 -26.52
N ILE A 139 -19.76 -41.69 -27.51
CA ILE A 139 -21.09 -42.30 -27.59
C ILE A 139 -20.97 -43.82 -27.72
N HIS A 140 -20.06 -44.33 -28.54
CA HIS A 140 -19.84 -45.77 -28.69
C HIS A 140 -19.38 -46.41 -27.37
N ASP A 141 -18.42 -45.79 -26.68
CA ASP A 141 -17.90 -46.24 -25.40
C ASP A 141 -18.97 -46.25 -24.31
N ILE A 142 -19.77 -45.17 -24.23
CA ILE A 142 -20.90 -45.08 -23.29
C ILE A 142 -21.92 -46.19 -23.59
N LYS A 143 -22.29 -46.39 -24.86
CA LYS A 143 -23.23 -47.45 -25.26
C LYS A 143 -22.70 -48.84 -24.91
N SER A 144 -21.42 -49.11 -25.18
CA SER A 144 -20.79 -50.39 -24.83
C SER A 144 -20.81 -50.64 -23.32
N LYS A 145 -20.50 -49.61 -22.51
CA LYS A 145 -20.56 -49.69 -21.05
C LYS A 145 -21.98 -49.92 -20.54
N ILE A 146 -22.98 -49.23 -21.09
CA ILE A 146 -24.39 -49.44 -20.74
C ILE A 146 -24.81 -50.88 -21.05
N GLN A 147 -24.49 -51.39 -22.24
CA GLN A 147 -24.80 -52.76 -22.62
C GLN A 147 -24.13 -53.79 -21.69
N ALA A 148 -22.89 -53.56 -21.29
CA ALA A 148 -22.20 -54.42 -20.35
C ALA A 148 -22.92 -54.46 -18.99
N VAL A 149 -23.33 -53.31 -18.45
CA VAL A 149 -24.08 -53.22 -17.19
C VAL A 149 -25.46 -53.85 -17.32
N GLU A 150 -26.18 -53.64 -18.42
CA GLU A 150 -27.48 -54.27 -18.68
C GLU A 150 -27.39 -55.78 -18.74
N ASN A 151 -26.37 -56.31 -19.40
CA ASN A 151 -26.15 -57.76 -19.49
C ASN A 151 -25.80 -58.35 -18.13
N GLN A 152 -24.94 -57.69 -17.35
CA GLN A 152 -24.63 -58.08 -15.98
C GLN A 152 -25.88 -58.06 -15.09
N PHE A 153 -26.72 -57.02 -15.20
CA PHE A 153 -27.96 -56.91 -14.46
C PHE A 153 -28.93 -58.05 -14.81
N LYS A 154 -29.15 -58.33 -16.10
CA LYS A 154 -30.01 -59.43 -16.55
C LYS A 154 -29.52 -60.77 -16.03
N HIS A 155 -28.22 -61.05 -16.16
CA HIS A 155 -27.63 -62.29 -15.66
C HIS A 155 -27.80 -62.43 -14.14
N ASN A 156 -27.56 -61.37 -13.38
CA ASN A 156 -27.72 -61.38 -11.93
C ASN A 156 -29.20 -61.55 -11.51
N LEU A 157 -30.13 -60.95 -12.26
CA LEU A 157 -31.57 -61.09 -12.04
C LEU A 157 -32.01 -62.53 -12.27
N GLU A 158 -31.64 -63.13 -13.41
CA GLU A 158 -31.95 -64.53 -13.74
C GLU A 158 -31.40 -65.48 -12.65
N ASN A 159 -30.14 -65.29 -12.23
CA ASN A 159 -29.54 -66.08 -11.17
C ASN A 159 -30.27 -65.91 -9.81
N ALA A 160 -30.76 -64.71 -9.50
CA ALA A 160 -31.49 -64.44 -8.27
C ALA A 160 -32.90 -65.05 -8.29
N GLU A 161 -33.60 -64.97 -9.43
CA GLU A 161 -34.90 -65.60 -9.64
C GLU A 161 -34.82 -67.12 -9.53
N GLN A 162 -33.82 -67.75 -10.17
CA GLN A 162 -33.58 -69.19 -10.07
C GLN A 162 -33.38 -69.64 -8.61
N LYS A 163 -32.50 -68.95 -7.87
CA LYS A 163 -32.27 -69.26 -6.44
C LYS A 163 -33.52 -69.05 -5.58
N CYS A 164 -34.32 -68.04 -5.87
CA CYS A 164 -35.60 -67.82 -5.20
C CYS A 164 -36.57 -68.98 -5.45
N ASP A 165 -36.68 -69.45 -6.70
CA ASP A 165 -37.56 -70.56 -7.05
C ASP A 165 -37.10 -71.88 -6.42
N GLU A 166 -35.79 -72.16 -6.41
CA GLU A 166 -35.19 -73.29 -5.70
C GLU A 166 -35.55 -73.26 -4.20
N LEU A 167 -35.41 -72.09 -3.56
CA LEU A 167 -35.75 -71.91 -2.15
C LEU A 167 -37.24 -72.15 -1.89
N ILE A 168 -38.12 -71.64 -2.74
CA ILE A 168 -39.57 -71.83 -2.60
C ILE A 168 -39.96 -73.32 -2.79
N GLN A 169 -39.28 -74.04 -3.69
CA GLN A 169 -39.48 -75.49 -3.84
C GLN A 169 -39.02 -76.27 -2.61
N LEU A 170 -37.88 -75.90 -2.02
CA LEU A 170 -37.39 -76.47 -0.77
C LEU A 170 -38.35 -76.17 0.40
N GLU A 171 -38.84 -74.94 0.54
CA GLU A 171 -39.82 -74.57 1.55
C GLU A 171 -41.14 -75.34 1.37
N ARG A 172 -41.61 -75.54 0.13
CA ARG A 172 -42.82 -76.33 -0.16
C ARG A 172 -42.64 -77.80 0.23
N SER A 173 -41.52 -78.42 -0.16
CA SER A 173 -41.23 -79.82 0.16
C SER A 173 -41.07 -80.06 1.67
N THR A 174 -40.39 -79.14 2.37
CA THR A 174 -40.24 -79.17 3.83
C THR A 174 -41.58 -78.92 4.52
N GLY A 175 -42.36 -77.97 4.01
CA GLY A 175 -43.73 -77.64 4.41
C GLY A 175 -44.66 -78.84 4.45
N ALA A 176 -44.63 -79.69 3.42
CA ALA A 176 -45.49 -80.86 3.30
C ALA A 176 -45.25 -81.92 4.41
N GLY A 177 -44.06 -81.93 5.02
CA GLY A 177 -43.71 -82.81 6.14
C GLY A 177 -44.01 -82.25 7.53
N LEU A 178 -44.46 -80.99 7.65
CA LEU A 178 -44.68 -80.31 8.93
C LEU A 178 -46.05 -80.66 9.53
N ILE A 179 -46.08 -80.74 10.87
CA ILE A 179 -47.25 -81.12 11.67
C ILE A 179 -47.58 -79.98 12.64
N TYR A 180 -48.87 -79.69 12.82
CA TYR A 180 -49.31 -78.70 13.81
C TYR A 180 -49.02 -79.18 15.24
N SER A 181 -48.19 -78.44 15.98
CA SER A 181 -47.79 -78.79 17.36
C SER A 181 -48.96 -79.00 18.33
N LYS A 182 -50.09 -78.31 18.14
CA LYS A 182 -51.26 -78.39 19.03
C LYS A 182 -52.26 -79.50 18.69
N THR A 183 -52.27 -79.97 17.44
CA THR A 183 -53.31 -80.88 16.91
C THR A 183 -52.74 -82.17 16.33
N GLY A 184 -51.42 -82.26 16.13
CA GLY A 184 -50.75 -83.45 15.59
C GLY A 184 -51.10 -83.77 14.13
N LYS A 185 -51.87 -82.90 13.45
CA LYS A 185 -52.28 -83.09 12.05
C LYS A 185 -51.23 -82.51 11.10
N PRO A 186 -50.95 -83.15 9.95
CA PRO A 186 -50.07 -82.60 8.93
C PRO A 186 -50.63 -81.28 8.39
N MET A 187 -49.75 -80.35 8.03
CA MET A 187 -50.14 -79.11 7.39
C MET A 187 -50.74 -79.40 6.01
N GLY A 188 -51.92 -78.86 5.73
CA GLY A 188 -52.55 -79.01 4.43
C GLY A 188 -51.80 -78.21 3.36
N ASP A 189 -51.68 -78.76 2.15
CA ASP A 189 -50.97 -78.12 1.03
C ASP A 189 -51.50 -76.70 0.72
N LYS A 190 -52.83 -76.51 0.82
CA LYS A 190 -53.47 -75.18 0.69
C LYS A 190 -52.98 -74.17 1.73
N THR A 191 -52.65 -74.62 2.94
CA THR A 191 -52.14 -73.74 4.00
C THR A 191 -50.67 -73.38 3.77
N ILE A 192 -49.88 -74.32 3.25
CA ILE A 192 -48.48 -74.09 2.86
C ILE A 192 -48.41 -73.09 1.70
N GLU A 193 -49.21 -73.28 0.65
CA GLU A 193 -49.31 -72.32 -0.46
C GLU A 193 -49.74 -70.93 0.01
N ARG A 194 -50.66 -70.83 0.98
CA ARG A 194 -51.04 -69.55 1.59
C ARG A 194 -49.88 -68.85 2.31
N PHE A 195 -49.03 -69.59 3.02
CA PHE A 195 -47.86 -69.00 3.66
C PHE A 195 -46.80 -68.56 2.65
N LEU A 196 -46.53 -69.36 1.62
CA LEU A 196 -45.58 -69.02 0.54
C LEU A 196 -46.03 -67.78 -0.24
N THR A 197 -47.33 -67.68 -0.56
CA THR A 197 -47.90 -66.49 -1.21
C THR A 197 -47.82 -65.25 -0.34
N LEU A 198 -48.08 -65.37 0.96
CA LEU A 198 -47.93 -64.26 1.91
C LEU A 198 -46.46 -63.81 2.04
N GLN A 199 -45.52 -64.76 2.10
CA GLN A 199 -44.09 -64.50 2.15
C GLN A 199 -43.60 -63.78 0.88
N ARG A 200 -44.03 -64.25 -0.31
CA ARG A 200 -43.76 -63.58 -1.59
C ARG A 200 -44.28 -62.14 -1.58
N HIS A 201 -45.52 -61.92 -1.16
CA HIS A 201 -46.10 -60.59 -1.12
C HIS A 201 -45.36 -59.67 -0.13
N LYS A 202 -44.92 -60.18 1.02
CA LYS A 202 -44.12 -59.41 1.98
C LYS A 202 -42.71 -59.10 1.46
N ALA A 203 -42.07 -60.04 0.77
CA ALA A 203 -40.77 -59.81 0.13
C ALA A 203 -40.88 -58.74 -0.96
N GLU A 204 -41.94 -58.74 -1.76
CA GLU A 204 -42.20 -57.71 -2.76
C GLU A 204 -42.41 -56.34 -2.12
N GLN A 205 -43.21 -56.25 -1.05
CA GLN A 205 -43.37 -55.00 -0.28
C GLN A 205 -42.03 -54.49 0.26
N ALA A 206 -41.19 -55.37 0.80
CA ALA A 206 -39.86 -54.99 1.31
C ALA A 206 -38.94 -54.50 0.18
N ALA A 207 -38.95 -55.17 -0.98
CA ALA A 207 -38.20 -54.74 -2.15
C ALA A 207 -38.65 -53.36 -2.67
N GLN A 208 -39.96 -53.12 -2.74
CA GLN A 208 -40.51 -51.81 -3.12
C GLN A 208 -40.10 -50.70 -2.14
N LEU A 209 -40.14 -50.97 -0.84
CA LEU A 209 -39.67 -50.04 0.19
C LEU A 209 -38.17 -49.76 0.08
N CYS A 210 -37.36 -50.79 -0.14
CA CYS A 210 -35.92 -50.65 -0.34
C CYS A 210 -35.61 -49.78 -1.58
N LEU A 211 -36.29 -50.02 -2.71
CA LEU A 211 -36.17 -49.19 -3.90
C LEU A 211 -36.57 -47.73 -3.63
N ARG A 212 -37.66 -47.51 -2.90
CA ARG A 212 -38.08 -46.16 -2.50
C ARG A 212 -37.02 -45.48 -1.63
N TYR A 213 -36.48 -46.19 -0.65
CA TYR A 213 -35.40 -45.68 0.21
C TYR A 213 -34.16 -45.30 -0.61
N ILE A 214 -33.70 -46.18 -1.51
CA ILE A 214 -32.54 -45.92 -2.38
C ILE A 214 -32.78 -44.68 -3.24
N ARG A 215 -33.98 -44.53 -3.84
CA ARG A 215 -34.34 -43.35 -4.65
C ARG A 215 -34.28 -42.06 -3.84
N VAL A 216 -34.89 -42.06 -2.64
CA VAL A 216 -34.88 -40.89 -1.76
C VAL A 216 -33.46 -40.56 -1.32
N ARG A 217 -32.67 -41.56 -0.91
CA ARG A 217 -31.28 -41.38 -0.51
C ARG A 217 -30.43 -40.77 -1.64
N ASN A 218 -30.60 -41.25 -2.87
CA ASN A 218 -29.91 -40.70 -4.03
C ASN A 218 -30.35 -39.25 -4.32
N ALA A 219 -31.66 -38.97 -4.25
CA ALA A 219 -32.18 -37.62 -4.44
C ALA A 219 -31.65 -36.64 -3.39
N VAL A 220 -31.54 -37.07 -2.12
CA VAL A 220 -30.92 -36.28 -1.05
C VAL A 220 -29.45 -36.00 -1.37
N ALA A 221 -28.68 -37.02 -1.77
CA ALA A 221 -27.27 -36.84 -2.13
C ALA A 221 -27.08 -35.89 -3.33
N GLU A 222 -27.97 -35.96 -4.33
CA GLU A 222 -27.99 -35.02 -5.46
C GLU A 222 -28.28 -33.59 -4.99
N LEU A 223 -29.31 -33.39 -4.18
CA LEU A 223 -29.66 -32.08 -3.62
C LEU A 223 -28.54 -31.50 -2.75
N GLU A 224 -27.92 -32.30 -1.89
CA GLU A 224 -26.73 -31.89 -1.13
C GLU A 224 -25.56 -31.53 -2.05
N GLY A 225 -25.41 -32.24 -3.16
CA GLY A 225 -24.42 -31.91 -4.19
C GLY A 225 -24.69 -30.56 -4.85
N VAL A 226 -25.96 -30.21 -5.09
CA VAL A 226 -26.36 -28.90 -5.60
C VAL A 226 -26.12 -27.81 -4.55
N ILE A 227 -26.49 -28.05 -3.29
CA ILE A 227 -26.27 -27.10 -2.19
C ILE A 227 -24.78 -26.77 -2.06
N ARG A 228 -23.90 -27.78 -2.03
CA ARG A 228 -22.44 -27.57 -1.98
C ARG A 228 -21.89 -26.76 -3.15
N LYS A 229 -22.46 -26.93 -4.35
CA LYS A 229 -22.11 -26.13 -5.53
C LYS A 229 -22.62 -24.69 -5.43
N LEU A 230 -23.75 -24.45 -4.76
CA LEU A 230 -24.26 -23.09 -4.52
C LEU A 230 -23.49 -22.38 -3.41
N GLU A 231 -23.01 -23.11 -2.40
CA GLU A 231 -22.13 -22.60 -1.35
C GLU A 231 -20.75 -22.17 -1.89
N THR A 232 -20.32 -22.75 -3.02
CA THR A 232 -19.06 -22.43 -3.70
C THR A 232 -19.31 -21.56 -4.93
N LEU A 233 -19.03 -20.26 -4.83
CA LEU A 233 -19.08 -19.33 -5.98
C LEU A 233 -17.98 -19.63 -7.02
N GLY A 234 -16.94 -20.36 -6.62
CA GLY A 234 -15.83 -20.79 -7.46
C GLY A 234 -14.87 -21.71 -6.70
N PRO A 235 -13.81 -22.24 -7.36
CA PRO A 235 -12.81 -23.06 -6.69
C PRO A 235 -12.12 -22.27 -5.57
N GLY A 236 -12.29 -22.73 -4.32
CA GLY A 236 -11.75 -22.07 -3.14
C GLY A 236 -12.53 -20.84 -2.65
N LEU A 237 -13.69 -20.55 -3.25
CA LEU A 237 -14.45 -19.34 -2.97
C LEU A 237 -15.85 -19.69 -2.44
N HIS A 238 -15.98 -19.69 -1.12
CA HIS A 238 -17.25 -19.95 -0.43
C HIS A 238 -18.01 -18.65 -0.14
N VAL A 239 -19.35 -18.71 -0.13
CA VAL A 239 -20.24 -17.62 0.29
C VAL A 239 -19.84 -17.05 1.65
N ALA A 240 -19.51 -17.91 2.61
CA ALA A 240 -19.10 -17.50 3.96
C ALA A 240 -17.86 -16.58 3.97
N HIS A 241 -16.92 -16.76 3.03
CA HIS A 241 -15.76 -15.87 2.93
C HIS A 241 -16.15 -14.48 2.46
N PHE A 242 -17.13 -14.36 1.56
CA PHE A 242 -17.66 -13.06 1.15
C PHE A 242 -18.39 -12.34 2.29
N GLU A 243 -19.19 -13.07 3.06
CA GLU A 243 -19.85 -12.53 4.25
C GLU A 243 -18.83 -12.04 5.27
N GLN A 244 -17.76 -12.82 5.51
CA GLN A 244 -16.67 -12.39 6.39
C GLN A 244 -15.98 -11.13 5.88
N MET A 245 -15.67 -11.05 4.58
CA MET A 245 -15.09 -9.85 3.99
C MET A 245 -16.00 -8.62 4.14
N TYR A 246 -17.31 -8.80 4.09
CA TYR A 246 -18.27 -7.72 4.31
C TYR A 246 -18.24 -7.23 5.77
N ILE A 247 -18.21 -8.16 6.73
CA ILE A 247 -18.07 -7.85 8.16
C ILE A 247 -16.75 -7.10 8.41
N ASP A 248 -15.64 -7.60 7.86
CA ASP A 248 -14.33 -6.97 8.03
C ASP A 248 -14.29 -5.58 7.42
N LYS A 249 -14.87 -5.39 6.23
CA LYS A 249 -15.01 -4.07 5.60
C LYS A 249 -15.77 -3.11 6.51
N GLN A 250 -16.89 -3.53 7.08
CA GLN A 250 -17.67 -2.69 8.01
C GLN A 250 -16.84 -2.34 9.26
N ASN A 251 -16.12 -3.32 9.83
CA ASN A 251 -15.24 -3.09 10.97
C ASN A 251 -14.11 -2.10 10.65
N TYR A 252 -13.51 -2.17 9.46
CA TYR A 252 -12.50 -1.21 9.03
C TYR A 252 -13.08 0.18 8.82
N MET A 253 -14.30 0.30 8.28
CA MET A 253 -14.96 1.60 8.16
C MET A 253 -15.22 2.24 9.51
N ASN A 254 -15.76 1.49 10.48
CA ASN A 254 -15.94 1.99 11.84
C ASN A 254 -14.61 2.45 12.47
N LYS A 255 -13.52 1.68 12.27
CA LYS A 255 -12.19 2.06 12.74
C LYS A 255 -11.67 3.34 12.09
N ILE A 256 -11.94 3.55 10.81
CA ILE A 256 -11.55 4.78 10.09
C ILE A 256 -12.30 5.97 10.70
N GLU A 257 -13.62 5.84 10.91
CA GLU A 257 -14.44 6.89 11.53
C GLU A 257 -13.92 7.24 12.94
N GLU A 258 -13.61 6.25 13.78
CA GLU A 258 -13.01 6.50 15.11
C GLU A 258 -11.68 7.26 15.04
N ARG A 259 -10.79 6.90 14.09
CA ARG A 259 -9.51 7.59 13.93
C ARG A 259 -9.71 9.01 13.38
N GLU A 260 -10.70 9.21 12.53
CA GLU A 260 -11.05 10.53 12.00
C GLU A 260 -11.56 11.45 13.13
N ASP A 261 -12.42 10.94 14.01
CA ASP A 261 -12.86 11.65 15.22
C ASP A 261 -11.70 12.00 16.15
N GLU A 262 -10.75 11.07 16.36
CA GLU A 262 -9.53 11.32 17.14
C GLU A 262 -8.65 12.40 16.50
N LEU A 263 -8.49 12.37 15.17
CA LEU A 263 -7.76 13.39 14.43
C LEU A 263 -8.41 14.77 14.55
N ILE A 264 -9.74 14.85 14.45
CA ILE A 264 -10.48 16.08 14.65
C ILE A 264 -10.24 16.62 16.06
N LYS A 265 -10.37 15.78 17.10
CA LYS A 265 -10.10 16.15 18.50
C LYS A 265 -8.65 16.63 18.72
N ASN A 266 -7.68 16.03 18.02
CA ASN A 266 -6.29 16.47 18.13
C ASN A 266 -6.07 17.82 17.43
N ARG A 267 -6.68 18.02 16.26
CA ARG A 267 -6.64 19.30 15.55
C ARG A 267 -7.24 20.43 16.40
N THR A 268 -8.38 20.20 17.06
CA THR A 268 -8.98 21.21 17.95
C THR A 268 -8.05 21.55 19.12
N LYS A 269 -7.46 20.55 19.78
CA LYS A 269 -6.45 20.77 20.84
C LYS A 269 -5.24 21.57 20.34
N CYS A 270 -4.74 21.26 19.14
CA CYS A 270 -3.64 22.01 18.53
C CYS A 270 -4.03 23.47 18.28
N THR A 271 -5.25 23.74 17.80
CA THR A 271 -5.74 25.12 17.64
C THR A 271 -5.89 25.85 18.97
N GLU A 272 -6.39 25.18 20.01
CA GLU A 272 -6.49 25.73 21.38
C GLU A 272 -5.10 26.09 21.93
N HIS A 273 -4.13 25.18 21.81
CA HIS A 273 -2.75 25.45 22.23
C HIS A 273 -2.12 26.61 21.44
N ASN A 274 -2.38 26.72 20.13
CA ASN A 274 -1.89 27.85 19.34
C ASN A 274 -2.48 29.19 19.80
N GLN A 275 -3.77 29.20 20.20
CA GLN A 275 -4.39 30.39 20.81
C GLN A 275 -3.76 30.74 22.15
N ILE A 276 -3.50 29.74 23.02
CA ILE A 276 -2.81 29.94 24.29
C ILE A 276 -1.40 30.52 24.05
N LEU A 277 -0.65 29.98 23.09
CA LEU A 277 0.68 30.50 22.72
C LEU A 277 0.62 31.92 22.16
N ALA A 278 -0.46 32.28 21.44
CA ALA A 278 -0.68 33.65 20.99
C ALA A 278 -0.89 34.59 22.19
N HIS A 279 -1.75 34.21 23.15
CA HIS A 279 -1.97 35.00 24.36
C HIS A 279 -0.71 35.13 25.24
N ILE A 280 0.12 34.09 25.32
CA ILE A 280 1.40 34.17 26.04
C ILE A 280 2.34 35.18 25.36
N ARG A 281 2.44 35.15 24.03
CA ARG A 281 3.24 36.12 23.27
C ARG A 281 2.76 37.55 23.47
N GLU A 282 1.45 37.77 23.46
CA GLU A 282 0.85 39.09 23.69
C GLU A 282 1.15 39.60 25.12
N LYS A 283 0.99 38.74 26.14
CA LYS A 283 1.35 39.09 27.52
C LYS A 283 2.83 39.38 27.69
N MET A 284 3.69 38.60 27.04
CA MET A 284 5.15 38.81 27.05
C MET A 284 5.51 40.15 26.42
N HIS A 285 4.94 40.48 25.26
CA HIS A 285 5.16 41.77 24.61
C HIS A 285 4.71 42.93 25.50
N HIS A 286 3.55 42.81 26.15
CA HIS A 286 3.09 43.82 27.10
C HIS A 286 4.03 43.97 28.30
N THR A 287 4.56 42.87 28.85
CA THR A 287 5.54 42.95 29.94
C THR A 287 6.86 43.57 29.49
N ASP A 288 7.31 43.30 28.26
CA ASP A 288 8.51 43.91 27.69
C ASP A 288 8.33 45.43 27.55
N GLU A 289 7.17 45.90 27.05
CA GLU A 289 6.84 47.32 26.99
C GLU A 289 6.84 47.99 28.38
N VAL A 290 6.34 47.30 29.41
CA VAL A 290 6.35 47.80 30.79
C VAL A 290 7.79 47.88 31.31
N ILE A 291 8.63 46.89 31.03
CA ILE A 291 10.05 46.91 31.39
C ILE A 291 10.73 48.12 30.76
N ASP A 292 10.58 48.31 29.45
CA ASP A 292 11.16 49.45 28.72
C ASP A 292 10.75 50.80 29.34
N PHE A 293 9.47 50.94 29.71
CA PHE A 293 8.98 52.14 30.39
C PHE A 293 9.64 52.33 31.78
N THR A 294 9.72 51.27 32.58
CA THR A 294 10.34 51.34 33.91
C THR A 294 11.85 51.58 33.86
N GLU A 295 12.54 51.08 32.83
CA GLU A 295 13.95 51.39 32.58
C GLU A 295 14.14 52.87 32.22
N GLY A 296 13.20 53.45 31.46
CA GLY A 296 13.12 54.88 31.21
C GLY A 296 12.97 55.70 32.50
N ASP A 297 11.99 55.35 33.34
CA ASP A 297 11.76 56.02 34.63
C ASP A 297 12.99 55.93 35.55
N LEU A 298 13.65 54.77 35.58
CA LEU A 298 14.88 54.57 36.35
C LEU A 298 16.01 55.46 35.81
N GLY A 299 16.17 55.55 34.49
CA GLY A 299 17.14 56.42 33.85
C GLY A 299 16.93 57.90 34.19
N ASP A 300 15.68 58.36 34.22
CA ASP A 300 15.33 59.73 34.61
C ASP A 300 15.66 60.00 36.08
N ALA A 301 15.35 59.06 36.98
CA ALA A 301 15.69 59.15 38.40
C ALA A 301 17.21 59.16 38.63
N ASP A 302 17.97 58.33 37.90
CA ASP A 302 19.43 58.31 37.95
C ASP A 302 20.04 59.63 37.46
N LEU A 303 19.47 60.22 36.40
CA LEU A 303 19.88 61.52 35.90
C LEU A 303 19.60 62.63 36.93
N GLU A 304 18.45 62.60 37.59
CA GLU A 304 18.13 63.54 38.66
C GLU A 304 19.09 63.38 39.84
N PHE A 305 19.39 62.14 40.25
CA PHE A 305 20.36 61.84 41.29
C PHE A 305 21.76 62.37 40.95
N LEU A 306 22.23 62.17 39.71
CA LEU A 306 23.51 62.70 39.24
C LEU A 306 23.54 64.23 39.29
N LYS A 307 22.47 64.90 38.82
CA LYS A 307 22.35 66.37 38.92
C LYS A 307 22.38 66.84 40.38
N ALA A 308 21.67 66.17 41.27
CA ALA A 308 21.68 66.49 42.70
C ALA A 308 23.07 66.30 43.33
N ARG A 309 23.76 65.21 42.96
CA ARG A 309 25.13 64.91 43.38
C ARG A 309 26.13 65.95 42.89
N GLU A 310 26.02 66.39 41.64
CA GLU A 310 26.84 67.46 41.06
C GLU A 310 26.61 68.80 41.78
N ARG A 311 25.35 69.19 42.00
CA ARG A 311 25.00 70.39 42.79
C ARG A 311 25.59 70.34 44.20
N LEU A 312 25.51 69.20 44.87
CA LEU A 312 26.13 68.99 46.18
C LEU A 312 27.66 69.10 46.09
N GLY A 313 28.28 68.57 45.04
CA GLY A 313 29.70 68.72 44.75
C GLY A 313 30.11 70.19 44.62
N HIS A 314 29.37 70.97 43.83
CA HIS A 314 29.57 72.42 43.71
C HIS A 314 29.42 73.15 45.04
N ALA A 315 28.35 72.87 45.79
CA ALA A 315 28.12 73.50 47.10
C ALA A 315 29.23 73.18 48.11
N LYS A 316 29.72 71.92 48.15
CA LYS A 316 30.88 71.55 48.97
C LYS A 316 32.15 72.26 48.52
N GLY A 317 32.37 72.37 47.21
CA GLY A 317 33.50 73.10 46.64
C GLY A 317 33.50 74.59 47.00
N GLU A 318 32.35 75.26 46.87
CA GLU A 318 32.19 76.66 47.29
C GLU A 318 32.40 76.85 48.79
N ARG A 319 31.81 75.97 49.61
CA ARG A 319 32.05 75.96 51.06
C ARG A 319 33.54 75.81 51.37
N ASP A 320 34.23 74.91 50.69
CA ASP A 320 35.66 74.67 50.93
C ASP A 320 36.49 75.89 50.47
N LYS A 321 36.19 76.50 49.32
CA LYS A 321 36.83 77.76 48.88
C LYS A 321 36.65 78.88 49.91
N LEU A 322 35.44 79.06 50.42
CA LEU A 322 35.15 80.03 51.48
C LEU A 322 35.94 79.72 52.76
N ARG A 323 36.06 78.44 53.12
CA ARG A 323 36.86 78.00 54.26
C ARG A 323 38.34 78.32 54.08
N TRP A 324 38.92 78.04 52.91
CA TRP A 324 40.31 78.39 52.58
C TRP A 324 40.53 79.90 52.55
N SER A 325 39.58 80.66 52.00
CA SER A 325 39.63 82.13 51.99
C SER A 325 39.58 82.70 53.41
N LEU A 326 38.66 82.22 54.25
CA LEU A 326 38.57 82.58 55.66
C LEU A 326 39.87 82.27 56.40
N GLU A 327 40.47 81.10 56.16
CA GLU A 327 41.74 80.73 56.77
C GLU A 327 42.89 81.61 56.28
N SER A 328 42.93 81.95 54.98
CA SER A 328 43.90 82.88 54.41
C SER A 328 43.78 84.28 55.00
N GLU A 329 42.57 84.83 55.09
CA GLU A 329 42.31 86.13 55.73
C GLU A 329 42.64 86.09 57.22
N ARG A 330 42.38 84.97 57.91
CA ARG A 330 42.83 84.76 59.29
C ARG A 330 44.35 84.81 59.42
N MET A 331 45.08 84.18 58.49
CA MET A 331 46.54 84.21 58.46
C MET A 331 47.07 85.63 58.18
N LYS A 332 46.47 86.36 57.24
CA LYS A 332 46.83 87.75 56.93
C LYS A 332 46.56 88.71 58.09
N ALA A 333 45.40 88.58 58.74
CA ALA A 333 45.05 89.38 59.90
C ALA A 333 45.87 89.00 61.15
N GLY A 334 46.53 87.83 61.15
CA GLY A 334 47.45 87.40 62.19
C GLY A 334 46.84 87.50 63.58
N LEU A 335 47.53 88.20 64.48
CA LEU A 335 47.15 88.35 65.88
C LEU A 335 45.86 89.16 66.11
N LEU A 336 45.43 89.99 65.14
CA LEU A 336 44.18 90.76 65.25
C LEU A 336 42.96 89.85 65.38
N THR A 337 43.00 88.63 64.84
CA THR A 337 41.89 87.69 64.91
C THR A 337 41.75 86.99 66.25
N ARG A 338 42.83 86.94 67.05
CA ARG A 338 42.89 86.32 68.37
C ARG A 338 43.15 87.39 69.42
N ARG A 339 42.07 88.02 69.90
CA ARG A 339 42.15 89.18 70.80
C ARG A 339 42.91 88.88 72.09
N ASP A 340 42.81 87.66 72.61
CA ASP A 340 43.50 87.24 73.83
C ASP A 340 45.01 87.29 73.64
N LEU A 341 45.52 86.69 72.56
CA LEU A 341 46.96 86.65 72.28
C LEU A 341 47.52 88.03 71.90
N LEU A 342 46.69 88.89 71.28
CA LEU A 342 47.07 90.28 71.01
C LEU A 342 47.22 91.08 72.31
N ARG A 343 46.33 90.85 73.28
CA ARG A 343 46.38 91.48 74.59
C ARG A 343 47.59 91.02 75.38
N ASP A 344 47.88 89.72 75.38
CA ASP A 344 49.10 89.18 76.01
C ASP A 344 50.38 89.76 75.38
N PHE A 345 50.42 89.93 74.06
CA PHE A 345 51.55 90.56 73.39
C PHE A 345 51.69 92.04 73.77
N GLN A 346 50.57 92.77 73.86
CA GLN A 346 50.56 94.16 74.31
C GLN A 346 51.06 94.27 75.75
N ASP A 347 50.53 93.46 76.66
CA ASP A 347 50.93 93.41 78.05
C ASP A 347 52.44 93.09 78.19
N ALA A 348 52.95 92.14 77.41
CA ALA A 348 54.39 91.82 77.36
C ALA A 348 55.24 92.98 76.79
N THR A 349 54.76 93.70 75.78
CA THR A 349 55.46 94.88 75.26
C THR A 349 55.48 96.04 76.26
N ASP A 350 54.37 96.27 76.95
CA ASP A 350 54.28 97.28 78.01
C ASP A 350 55.21 96.94 79.17
N GLU A 351 55.31 95.65 79.52
CA GLU A 351 56.28 95.16 80.51
C GLU A 351 57.74 95.40 80.06
N VAL A 352 58.08 95.14 78.79
CA VAL A 352 59.42 95.42 78.24
C VAL A 352 59.74 96.92 78.24
N VAL A 353 58.77 97.78 77.93
CA VAL A 353 58.94 99.24 78.00
C VAL A 353 59.21 99.67 79.44
N ASN A 354 58.41 99.19 80.39
CA ASN A 354 58.63 99.44 81.82
C ASN A 354 60.03 98.99 82.28
N LEU A 355 60.49 97.82 81.84
CA LEU A 355 61.84 97.33 82.14
C LEU A 355 62.95 98.20 81.51
N LYS A 356 62.75 98.70 80.29
CA LYS A 356 63.69 99.63 79.63
C LYS A 356 63.78 100.97 80.37
N GLU A 357 62.65 101.53 80.78
CA GLU A 357 62.63 102.75 81.58
C GLU A 357 63.32 102.54 82.92
N ARG A 358 63.05 101.41 83.59
CA ARG A 358 63.72 101.04 84.84
C ARG A 358 65.24 100.92 84.66
N LYS A 359 65.70 100.32 83.56
CA LYS A 359 67.13 100.25 83.20
C LYS A 359 67.72 101.65 82.99
N SER A 360 67.01 102.55 82.31
CA SER A 360 67.45 103.93 82.08
C SER A 360 67.56 104.72 83.39
N GLN A 361 66.58 104.57 84.29
CA GLN A 361 66.60 105.17 85.63
C GLN A 361 67.78 104.67 86.46
N LEU A 362 68.02 103.36 86.47
CA LEU A 362 69.18 102.76 87.15
C LEU A 362 70.51 103.22 86.55
N MET A 363 70.61 103.33 85.21
CA MET A 363 71.79 103.89 84.56
C MET A 363 72.03 105.34 84.97
N ASN A 364 70.97 106.16 85.06
CA ASN A 364 71.05 107.54 85.54
C ASN A 364 71.43 107.63 87.03
N GLN A 365 71.03 106.66 87.86
CA GLN A 365 71.50 106.55 89.24
C GLN A 365 72.99 106.17 89.29
N ILE A 366 73.44 105.23 88.46
CA ILE A 366 74.85 104.85 88.35
C ILE A 366 75.70 106.02 87.86
N THR A 367 75.24 106.81 86.89
CA THR A 367 75.96 108.01 86.45
C THR A 367 76.03 109.08 87.54
N LYS A 368 74.94 109.32 88.28
CA LYS A 368 74.93 110.22 89.44
C LYS A 368 75.88 109.75 90.55
N ILE A 369 75.89 108.45 90.87
CA ILE A 369 76.82 107.88 91.87
C ILE A 369 78.27 107.99 91.36
N ARG A 370 78.54 107.69 90.09
CA ARG A 370 79.88 107.90 89.49
C ARG A 370 80.31 109.36 89.54
N HIS A 371 79.39 110.31 89.36
CA HIS A 371 79.69 111.73 89.45
C HIS A 371 80.00 112.16 90.88
N LYS A 372 79.21 111.71 91.87
CA LYS A 372 79.49 111.90 93.30
C LYS A 372 80.81 111.26 93.75
N LEU A 373 81.15 110.09 93.22
CA LEU A 373 82.42 109.40 93.48
C LEU A 373 83.61 110.16 92.86
N ARG A 374 83.44 110.79 91.68
CA ARG A 374 84.45 111.66 91.06
C ARG A 374 84.64 112.97 91.84
N GLU A 375 83.58 113.54 92.38
CA GLU A 375 83.64 114.73 93.25
C GLU A 375 84.30 114.42 94.60
N SER A 376 83.95 113.28 95.22
CA SER A 376 84.61 112.82 96.45
C SER A 376 86.09 112.47 96.23
N ARG A 377 86.48 111.96 95.04
CA ARG A 377 87.90 111.72 94.69
C ARG A 377 88.67 113.00 94.36
N ARG A 378 88.01 114.06 93.86
CA ARG A 378 88.63 115.38 93.62
C ARG A 378 88.87 116.16 94.92
N GLN A 379 88.10 115.90 95.97
CA GLN A 379 88.28 116.53 97.28
C GLN A 379 89.44 115.96 98.12
N TYR A 380 90.06 114.83 97.71
CA TYR A 380 91.11 114.14 98.48
C TYR A 380 92.56 114.35 97.96
N GLN A 381 92.81 115.21 96.96
CA GLN A 381 94.13 115.33 96.30
C GLN A 381 94.81 116.71 96.33
N PHE A 382 94.30 117.68 97.09
CA PHE A 382 94.99 118.97 97.30
C PHE A 382 94.71 119.55 98.69
N GLN A 383 95.47 119.08 99.68
CA GLN A 383 95.89 119.88 100.84
C GLN A 383 97.30 119.44 101.25
N PRO A 384 98.30 120.32 101.22
CA PRO A 384 99.52 120.13 101.98
C PRO A 384 99.21 120.39 103.46
N ILE A 385 99.64 119.47 104.32
CA ILE A 385 99.80 119.73 105.75
C ILE A 385 100.97 120.70 105.90
N ALA A 386 100.61 121.97 106.06
CA ALA A 386 101.13 122.86 107.08
C ALA A 386 99.92 123.59 107.71
N ASP A 387 99.92 123.59 109.04
CA ASP A 387 99.25 124.49 109.98
C ASP A 387 97.70 124.54 110.12
N GLU A 388 97.36 124.45 111.41
CA GLU A 388 96.14 124.76 112.15
C GLU A 388 94.99 123.72 112.20
N GLU A 389 95.03 123.05 113.36
CA GLU A 389 94.08 122.17 114.04
C GLU A 389 92.69 122.78 114.23
N LEU A 390 91.67 121.92 114.24
CA LEU A 390 90.80 121.70 115.41
C LEU A 390 89.69 120.68 115.09
N ASP A 391 89.61 119.65 115.94
CA ASP A 391 88.39 119.06 116.54
C ASP A 391 87.26 118.48 115.64
N ASN A 392 86.50 117.47 116.02
CA ASN A 392 86.53 116.37 116.98
C ASN A 392 85.31 115.49 116.60
N LEU A 393 85.44 114.17 116.77
CA LEU A 393 84.43 113.23 117.31
C LEU A 393 82.95 113.36 116.87
N SER A 394 82.40 112.31 116.22
CA SER A 394 81.54 111.29 116.86
C SER A 394 80.96 110.28 115.87
#